data_AF-A0A2P5B3L5-F1
#
_entry.id   AF-A0A2P5B3L5-F1
#
_cell.length_a   1.000
_cell.length_b   1.000
_cell.length_c   1.000
_cell.angle_alpha   90.00
_cell.angle_beta   90.00
_cell.angle_gamma   90.00
#
_symmetry.space_group_name_H-M   'P 1'
#
loop_
_entity.id
_entity.type
_entity.pdbx_description
1 polymer ?
#
loop_
_entity_poly.entity_id
_entity_poly.type
_entity_poly.pdbx_seq_one_letter_code
_entity_poly.pdbx_strand_id
1 'polypeptide(L)' 'ITPHSDATGLSLLLQVNDVQGLQIKKNDKWVLVKPISSAFIININDIIEVKW' A
#
# COMPACT_ATOMS: atom_id res chain seq x y z
N ILE A 1 -1.88 0.44 13.06
CA ILE A 1 -1.94 -0.65 12.08
C ILE A 1 -0.64 -1.43 12.20
N THR A 2 -0.69 -2.74 12.42
CA THR A 2 0.51 -3.58 12.42
C THR A 2 0.88 -3.95 10.98
N PRO A 3 2.14 -4.32 10.69
CA PRO A 3 2.51 -4.88 9.39
C PRO A 3 1.57 -6.03 9.00
N HIS A 4 1.02 -5.98 7.78
CA HIS A 4 0.13 -7.00 7.22
C HIS A 4 0.16 -6.92 5.69
N SER A 5 -0.37 -7.98 5.05
CA SER A 5 -0.86 -7.94 3.67
C SER A 5 -2.39 -7.83 3.69
N ASP A 6 -2.96 -7.24 2.65
CA ASP A 6 -4.41 -7.12 2.50
C ASP A 6 -4.98 -8.45 2.01
N ALA A 7 -6.03 -8.94 2.68
CA ALA A 7 -6.63 -10.24 2.36
C ALA A 7 -7.67 -10.22 1.23
N THR A 8 -8.03 -9.04 0.68
CA THR A 8 -9.10 -8.88 -0.31
C THR A 8 -8.54 -8.85 -1.75
N GLY A 9 -9.28 -8.32 -2.73
CA GLY A 9 -8.84 -8.25 -4.13
C GLY A 9 -7.93 -7.06 -4.43
N LEU A 10 -8.45 -5.85 -4.37
CA LEU A 10 -7.71 -4.62 -4.70
C LEU A 10 -8.07 -3.52 -3.71
N SER A 11 -7.06 -2.84 -3.18
CA SER A 11 -7.24 -1.71 -2.26
C SER A 11 -6.99 -0.40 -3.00
N LEU A 12 -7.91 0.57 -2.89
CA LEU A 12 -7.73 1.95 -3.32
C LEU A 12 -7.67 2.85 -2.08
N LEU A 13 -6.52 3.47 -1.84
CA LEU A 13 -6.29 4.34 -0.71
C LEU A 13 -6.15 5.80 -1.17
N LEU A 14 -7.01 6.67 -0.65
CA LEU A 14 -6.88 8.12 -0.80
C LEU A 14 -6.18 8.70 0.44
N GLN A 15 -5.08 9.41 0.23
CA GLN A 15 -4.45 10.14 1.31
C GLN A 15 -5.04 11.55 1.41
N VAL A 16 -5.70 11.85 2.53
CA VAL A 16 -6.50 13.08 2.70
C VAL A 16 -5.67 14.32 3.06
N ASN A 17 -4.40 14.14 3.39
CA ASN A 17 -3.47 15.21 3.76
C ASN A 17 -2.02 14.85 3.39
N ASP A 18 -1.11 15.80 3.51
CA ASP A 18 0.32 15.60 3.16
C ASP A 18 1.15 14.95 4.26
N VAL A 19 0.52 14.41 5.32
CA VAL A 19 1.22 13.76 6.42
C VAL A 19 1.70 12.38 5.98
N GLN A 20 3.01 12.18 5.95
CA GLN A 20 3.59 10.88 5.61
C GLN A 20 3.36 9.86 6.72
N GLY A 21 3.03 8.62 6.34
CA GLY A 21 2.81 7.54 7.30
C GLY A 21 2.69 6.15 6.69
N LEU A 22 2.22 6.04 5.45
CA LEU A 22 2.18 4.77 4.74
C LEU A 22 3.59 4.29 4.38
N GLN A 23 3.87 3.04 4.72
CA GLN A 23 5.10 2.34 4.36
C GLN A 23 4.78 0.98 3.76
N ILE A 24 5.59 0.57 2.78
CA ILE A 24 5.53 -0.77 2.18
C ILE A 24 6.85 -1.50 2.42
N LYS A 25 6.80 -2.83 2.52
CA LYS A 25 8.01 -3.66 2.63
C LYS A 25 8.47 -4.07 1.24
N LYS A 26 9.66 -3.62 0.83
CA LYS A 26 10.30 -3.97 -0.45
C LYS A 26 11.73 -4.42 -0.20
N ASN A 27 12.10 -5.62 -0.66
CA ASN A 27 13.43 -6.22 -0.45
C ASN A 27 13.86 -6.16 1.02
N ASP A 28 12.96 -6.60 1.91
CA ASP A 28 13.11 -6.58 3.37
C ASP A 28 13.34 -5.21 4.03
N LYS A 29 13.14 -4.13 3.29
CA LYS A 29 13.24 -2.75 3.80
C LYS A 29 11.90 -2.05 3.74
N TRP A 30 11.64 -1.24 4.76
CA TRP A 30 10.48 -0.35 4.76
C TRP A 30 10.76 0.87 3.89
N VAL A 31 9.84 1.16 2.98
CA VAL A 31 9.90 2.28 2.04
C VAL A 31 8.66 3.15 2.24
N LEU A 32 8.88 4.45 2.43
CA LEU A 32 7.82 5.45 2.51
C LEU A 32 7.14 5.62 1.14
N VAL A 33 5.81 5.56 1.14
CA VAL A 33 5.02 5.95 -0.03
C VAL A 33 4.75 7.44 0.07
N LYS A 34 5.28 8.20 -0.90
CA LYS A 34 5.07 9.66 -0.94
C LYS A 34 3.64 9.95 -1.41
N PRO A 35 2.91 10.82 -0.70
CA PRO A 35 1.58 11.25 -1.14
C PRO A 35 1.71 12.03 -2.44
N ILE A 36 0.78 11.81 -3.36
CA ILE A 36 0.64 12.59 -4.60
C ILE A 36 -0.76 13.20 -4.57
N SER A 37 -0.82 14.53 -4.70
CA SER A 37 -2.10 15.24 -4.73
C SER A 37 -3.01 14.67 -5.82
N SER A 38 -4.28 14.45 -5.46
CA SER A 38 -5.31 13.95 -6.38
C SER A 38 -5.06 12.56 -6.97
N ALA A 39 -4.23 11.73 -6.32
CA ALA A 39 -3.98 10.35 -6.72
C ALA A 39 -4.48 9.34 -5.68
N PHE A 40 -4.86 8.16 -6.15
CA PHE A 40 -5.04 6.98 -5.31
C PHE A 40 -3.76 6.15 -5.29
N ILE A 41 -3.48 5.55 -4.14
CA ILE A 41 -2.52 4.45 -4.02
C ILE A 41 -3.30 3.16 -4.25
N ILE A 42 -2.83 2.34 -5.19
CA ILE A 42 -3.43 1.04 -5.50
C ILE A 42 -2.52 -0.06 -4.96
N ASN A 43 -3.07 -0.97 -4.16
CA ASN A 43 -2.38 -2.18 -3.69
C ASN A 43 -2.98 -3.44 -4.33
N ILE A 44 -2.10 -4.38 -4.71
CA ILE A 44 -2.47 -5.72 -5.15
C ILE A 44 -2.41 -6.63 -3.93
N ASN A 45 -3.47 -7.40 -3.73
CA ASN A 45 -3.70 -8.11 -2.48
C ASN A 45 -3.62 -9.62 -2.69
N ASP A 46 -3.67 -10.37 -1.58
CA ASP A 46 -3.39 -11.82 -1.55
C ASP A 46 -4.29 -12.65 -2.49
N ILE A 47 -5.54 -12.22 -2.74
CA ILE A 47 -6.46 -12.94 -3.65
C ILE A 47 -6.03 -12.82 -5.12
N ILE A 48 -5.41 -11.69 -5.51
CA ILE A 48 -4.95 -11.46 -6.89
C ILE A 48 -3.55 -12.02 -7.11
N GLU A 49 -2.74 -12.14 -6.05
CA GLU A 49 -1.38 -12.66 -6.16
C GLU A 49 -1.36 -14.14 -6.59
N VAL A 50 -0.80 -14.40 -7.77
CA VAL A 50 -0.51 -15.77 -8.24
C VAL A 50 0.95 -16.08 -7.93
N LYS A 51 1.19 -17.08 -7.08
CA LYS A 51 2.53 -17.58 -6.74
C LYS A 51 2.92 -18.70 -7.72
N TRP A 52 4.08 -18.55 -8.35
CA TRP A 52 4.67 -19.54 -9.26
C TRP A 52 5.81 -20.28 -8.57
#